data_AF-A0A819TRB4-F1
#
_entry.id   AF-A0A819TRB4-F1
#
_cell.length_a   1.000
_cell.length_b   1.000
_cell.length_c   1.000
_cell.angle_alpha   90.00
_cell.angle_beta   90.00
_cell.angle_gamma   90.00
#
_symmetry.space_group_name_H-M   'P 1'
#
loop_
_entity.id
_entity.type
_entity.pdbx_description
1 polymer ?
#
loop_
_entity_poly.entity_id
_entity_poly.type
_entity_poly.pdbx_seq_one_letter_code
_entity_poly.pdbx_strand_id
1 'polypeptide(L)'
;THGFKQNYETDIIFADNIRKILALAFLEPNQVISGFESLCSNLGDEYQSILDYMEDNYIGRLRGRSRRAATFPIIFWNMAARVKNNMHRTNNNIEAWHRKLNCAFQCTHPTLWTFINKLIKEENNIHSDVINAMSGRLPPKQRNESLN
;
A
#
# COMPACT_ATOMS: atom_id res chain seq x y z
N THR A 1 -22.62 -10.80 14.09
CA THR A 1 -21.22 -11.17 13.77
C THR A 1 -20.31 -10.10 14.34
N HIS A 2 -19.79 -10.31 15.55
CA HIS A 2 -18.73 -9.44 16.06
C HIS A 2 -17.45 -9.85 15.33
N GLY A 3 -17.00 -9.03 14.39
CA GLY A 3 -15.79 -9.30 13.59
C GLY A 3 -14.52 -9.16 14.42
N PHE A 4 -13.38 -9.59 13.86
CA PHE A 4 -12.05 -9.56 14.51
C PHE A 4 -11.61 -8.19 15.05
N LYS A 5 -12.31 -7.10 14.68
CA LYS A 5 -12.06 -5.75 15.18
C LYS A 5 -12.08 -5.68 16.71
N GLN A 6 -13.09 -6.25 17.36
CA GLN A 6 -13.21 -6.16 18.81
C GLN A 6 -12.01 -6.84 19.48
N ASN A 7 -11.69 -8.07 19.07
CA ASN A 7 -10.54 -8.81 19.59
C ASN A 7 -9.22 -8.08 19.32
N TYR A 8 -9.07 -7.46 18.15
CA TYR A 8 -7.88 -6.67 17.84
C TYR A 8 -7.70 -5.44 18.75
N GLU A 9 -8.80 -4.81 19.17
CA GLU A 9 -8.77 -3.64 20.05
C GLU A 9 -8.61 -4.01 21.54
N THR A 10 -9.17 -5.16 21.97
CA THR A 10 -9.24 -5.54 23.38
C THR A 10 -8.19 -6.56 23.81
N ASP A 11 -7.67 -7.37 22.89
CA ASP A 11 -6.69 -8.43 23.17
C ASP A 11 -5.34 -8.12 22.50
N ILE A 12 -4.35 -7.82 23.33
CA ILE A 12 -2.99 -7.47 22.88
C ILE A 12 -2.30 -8.66 22.21
N ILE A 13 -2.53 -9.89 22.70
CA ILE A 13 -1.91 -11.11 22.14
C ILE A 13 -2.51 -11.37 20.77
N PHE A 14 -3.83 -11.27 20.64
CA PHE A 14 -4.49 -11.36 19.34
C PHE A 14 -3.96 -10.32 18.37
N ALA A 15 -3.88 -9.05 18.79
CA ALA A 15 -3.37 -7.97 17.94
C ALA A 15 -1.92 -8.20 17.51
N ASP A 16 -1.07 -8.69 18.41
CA ASP A 16 0.33 -9.04 18.11
C ASP A 16 0.42 -10.16 17.06
N ASN A 17 -0.37 -11.22 17.21
CA ASN A 17 -0.40 -12.32 16.24
C ASN A 17 -0.91 -11.87 14.86
N ILE A 18 -1.91 -10.99 14.80
CA ILE A 18 -2.32 -10.36 13.54
C ILE A 18 -1.17 -9.55 12.92
N ARG A 19 -0.41 -8.79 13.73
CA ARG A 19 0.75 -8.05 13.21
C ARG A 19 1.85 -8.97 12.68
N LYS A 20 2.07 -10.15 13.28
CA LYS A 20 3.00 -11.17 12.73
C LYS A 20 2.57 -11.65 11.35
N ILE A 21 1.28 -11.88 11.14
CA ILE A 21 0.74 -12.23 9.81
C ILE A 21 1.00 -11.09 8.81
N LEU A 22 0.75 -9.83 9.21
CA LEU A 22 1.04 -8.67 8.36
C LEU A 22 2.54 -8.48 8.10
N ALA A 23 3.40 -8.91 9.03
CA ALA A 23 4.85 -8.81 8.91
C ALA A 23 5.43 -9.67 7.78
N LEU A 24 4.67 -10.66 7.27
CA LEU A 24 5.06 -11.44 6.09
C LEU A 24 5.35 -10.56 4.86
N ALA A 25 4.71 -9.39 4.75
CA ALA A 25 4.97 -8.44 3.67
C ALA A 25 6.42 -7.92 3.66
N PHE A 26 7.14 -8.02 4.77
CA PHE A 26 8.50 -7.51 4.90
C PHE A 26 9.58 -8.59 4.80
N LEU A 27 9.20 -9.87 4.73
CA LEU A 27 10.14 -10.96 4.43
C LEU A 27 10.57 -10.89 2.96
N GLU A 28 11.78 -11.35 2.66
CA GLU A 28 12.18 -11.52 1.26
C GLU A 28 11.18 -12.47 0.55
N PRO A 29 10.83 -12.26 -0.73
CA PRO A 29 9.77 -13.02 -1.40
C PRO A 29 9.93 -14.55 -1.32
N ASN A 30 11.16 -15.05 -1.30
CA ASN A 30 11.48 -16.47 -1.16
C ASN A 30 11.30 -17.03 0.26
N GLN A 31 11.19 -16.18 1.27
CA GLN A 31 10.99 -16.54 2.69
C GLN A 31 9.53 -16.42 3.12
N VAL A 32 8.67 -15.79 2.33
CA VAL A 32 7.26 -15.55 2.67
C VAL A 32 6.50 -16.85 2.93
N ILE A 33 6.68 -17.86 2.08
CA ILE A 33 5.96 -19.14 2.20
C ILE A 33 6.37 -19.88 3.46
N SER A 34 7.68 -20.00 3.72
CA SER A 34 8.17 -20.66 4.93
C SER A 34 7.81 -19.91 6.21
N GLY A 35 7.80 -18.57 6.17
CA GLY A 35 7.31 -17.72 7.25
C GLY A 35 5.82 -17.96 7.54
N PHE A 36 4.99 -18.07 6.49
CA PHE A 36 3.58 -18.39 6.63
C PHE A 36 3.34 -19.79 7.22
N GLU A 37 4.05 -20.81 6.73
CA GLU A 37 3.97 -22.18 7.26
C GLU A 37 4.38 -22.27 8.73
N SER A 38 5.38 -21.47 9.13
CA SER A 38 5.76 -21.32 10.54
C SER A 38 4.63 -20.71 11.37
N LEU A 39 3.94 -19.67 10.88
CA LEU A 39 2.79 -19.09 11.58
C LEU A 39 1.65 -20.09 11.73
N CYS A 40 1.32 -20.85 10.68
CA CYS A 40 0.29 -21.90 10.75
C CYS A 40 0.61 -22.98 11.79
N SER A 41 1.88 -23.25 12.05
CA SER A 41 2.31 -24.25 13.03
C SER A 41 2.28 -23.75 14.48
N ASN A 42 2.26 -22.42 14.68
CA ASN A 42 2.40 -21.79 16.00
C ASN A 42 1.14 -21.04 16.46
N LEU A 43 0.23 -20.71 15.56
CA LEU A 43 -1.03 -20.03 15.88
C LEU A 43 -2.14 -21.06 16.09
N GLY A 44 -3.00 -20.80 17.09
CA GLY A 44 -4.13 -21.66 17.41
C GLY A 44 -5.30 -21.52 16.43
N ASP A 45 -6.30 -22.40 16.60
CA ASP A 45 -7.49 -22.51 15.75
C ASP A 45 -8.28 -21.19 15.64
N GLU A 46 -8.17 -20.30 16.63
CA GLU A 46 -8.83 -18.99 16.61
C GLU A 46 -8.39 -18.09 15.45
N TYR A 47 -7.19 -18.32 14.88
CA TYR A 47 -6.68 -17.59 13.72
C TYR A 47 -6.95 -18.31 12.40
N GLN A 48 -7.49 -19.53 12.42
CA GLN A 48 -7.56 -20.42 11.26
C GLN A 48 -8.29 -19.76 10.08
N SER A 49 -9.40 -19.08 10.33
CA SER A 49 -10.15 -18.36 9.29
C SER A 49 -9.34 -17.24 8.61
N ILE A 50 -8.44 -16.56 9.33
CA ILE A 50 -7.55 -15.54 8.77
C ILE A 50 -6.42 -16.20 8.00
N LEU A 51 -5.86 -17.29 8.53
CA LEU A 51 -4.81 -18.06 7.86
C LEU A 51 -5.32 -18.68 6.55
N ASP A 52 -6.52 -19.26 6.54
CA ASP A 52 -7.18 -19.76 5.34
C ASP A 52 -7.39 -18.66 4.30
N TYR A 53 -7.86 -17.48 4.73
CA TYR A 53 -8.01 -16.33 3.85
C TYR A 53 -6.67 -15.88 3.25
N MET A 54 -5.61 -15.83 4.06
CA MET A 54 -4.24 -15.52 3.60
C MET A 54 -3.73 -16.57 2.62
N GLU A 55 -3.96 -17.85 2.92
CA GLU A 55 -3.53 -18.95 2.06
C GLU A 55 -4.25 -18.94 0.72
N ASP A 56 -5.56 -18.70 0.69
CA ASP A 56 -6.34 -18.69 -0.55
C ASP A 56 -6.00 -17.49 -1.44
N ASN A 57 -5.76 -16.32 -0.86
CA ASN A 57 -5.65 -15.07 -1.62
C ASN A 57 -4.22 -14.63 -1.90
N TYR A 58 -3.27 -14.87 -0.99
CA TYR A 58 -1.94 -14.22 -1.04
C TYR A 58 -0.77 -15.20 -1.10
N ILE A 59 -0.93 -16.42 -0.58
CA ILE A 59 0.12 -17.46 -0.58
C ILE A 59 -0.14 -18.52 -1.67
N GLY A 60 -1.40 -18.89 -1.86
CA GLY A 60 -1.89 -19.99 -2.70
C GLY A 60 -1.85 -21.33 -1.96
N ARG A 61 -2.86 -22.20 -2.04
CA ARG A 61 -2.86 -23.49 -1.29
C ARG A 61 -1.92 -24.55 -1.85
N LEU A 62 -1.27 -25.33 -0.99
CA LEU A 62 -0.51 -26.51 -1.40
C LEU A 62 -1.46 -27.64 -1.84
N ARG A 63 -1.27 -28.16 -3.05
CA ARG A 63 -1.97 -29.35 -3.58
C ARG A 63 -0.94 -30.36 -4.11
N GLY A 64 -0.65 -31.36 -3.29
CA GLY A 64 0.37 -32.37 -3.60
C GLY A 64 1.76 -31.74 -3.60
N ARG A 65 2.45 -31.77 -4.76
CA ARG A 65 3.80 -31.21 -4.92
C ARG A 65 3.83 -29.77 -5.42
N SER A 66 2.68 -29.18 -5.76
CA SER A 66 2.61 -27.82 -6.31
C SER A 66 1.65 -26.94 -5.52
N ARG A 67 1.94 -25.65 -5.48
CA ARG A 67 1.07 -24.65 -4.85
C ARG A 67 0.18 -24.03 -5.93
N ARG A 68 -1.12 -23.91 -5.67
CA ARG A 68 -2.05 -23.19 -6.54
C ARG A 68 -1.58 -21.73 -6.64
N ALA A 69 -1.75 -21.09 -7.80
CA ALA A 69 -1.52 -19.66 -7.93
C ALA A 69 -2.45 -18.88 -6.99
N ALA A 70 -1.88 -17.98 -6.19
CA ALA A 70 -2.63 -17.04 -5.37
C ALA A 70 -3.35 -16.02 -6.25
N THR A 71 -4.51 -15.53 -5.81
CA THR A 71 -5.24 -14.42 -6.46
C THR A 71 -4.34 -13.18 -6.56
N PHE A 72 -3.54 -12.92 -5.52
CA PHE A 72 -2.59 -11.83 -5.43
C PHE A 72 -1.18 -12.40 -5.23
N PRO A 73 -0.39 -12.53 -6.30
CA PRO A 73 0.97 -13.03 -6.22
C PRO A 73 1.84 -12.24 -5.23
N ILE A 74 2.73 -12.93 -4.52
CA ILE A 74 3.64 -12.37 -3.49
C ILE A 74 4.34 -11.09 -3.97
N ILE A 75 4.83 -11.09 -5.20
CA ILE A 75 5.57 -9.97 -5.78
C ILE A 75 4.77 -8.65 -5.82
N PHE A 76 3.44 -8.70 -5.82
CA PHE A 76 2.60 -7.50 -5.90
C PHE A 76 2.40 -6.81 -4.56
N TRP A 77 2.35 -7.56 -3.46
CA TRP A 77 2.07 -7.01 -2.13
C TRP A 77 3.30 -6.99 -1.22
N ASN A 78 4.39 -7.64 -1.61
CA ASN A 78 5.64 -7.63 -0.84
C ASN A 78 6.27 -6.22 -0.79
N MET A 79 6.80 -5.89 0.39
CA MET A 79 7.36 -4.59 0.74
C MET A 79 8.86 -4.66 1.07
N ALA A 80 9.49 -5.85 1.06
CA ALA A 80 10.88 -6.03 1.46
C ALA A 80 11.85 -5.15 0.66
N ALA A 81 11.75 -5.19 -0.67
CA ALA A 81 12.57 -4.35 -1.54
C ALA A 81 12.35 -2.84 -1.30
N ARG A 82 11.10 -2.42 -1.05
CA ARG A 82 10.77 -1.00 -0.77
C ARG A 82 11.40 -0.54 0.54
N VAL A 83 11.33 -1.36 1.59
CA VAL A 83 11.95 -1.05 2.88
C VAL A 83 13.47 -1.01 2.76
N LYS A 84 14.08 -2.00 2.10
CA LYS A 84 15.53 -2.07 1.89
C LYS A 84 16.07 -0.85 1.13
N ASN A 85 15.34 -0.39 0.12
CA ASN A 85 15.74 0.73 -0.72
C ASN A 85 15.28 2.10 -0.18
N ASN A 86 14.76 2.17 1.05
CA ASN A 86 14.17 3.38 1.63
C ASN A 86 13.17 4.10 0.71
N MET A 87 12.44 3.31 -0.09
CA MET A 87 11.39 3.84 -0.97
C MET A 87 10.21 4.30 -0.12
N HIS A 88 9.47 5.30 -0.63
CA HIS A 88 8.28 5.80 0.03
C HIS A 88 7.29 4.65 0.32
N ARG A 89 7.00 4.44 1.61
CA ARG A 89 6.11 3.38 2.12
C ARG A 89 4.63 3.66 1.84
N THR A 90 4.28 4.95 1.74
CA THR A 90 2.91 5.44 1.58
C THR A 90 2.75 6.09 0.20
N ASN A 91 1.56 5.95 -0.39
CA ASN A 91 1.21 6.64 -1.63
C ASN A 91 1.02 8.18 -1.42
N ASN A 92 1.34 8.75 -0.24
CA ASN A 92 1.10 10.16 0.11
C ASN A 92 1.46 11.14 -1.00
N ASN A 93 2.58 10.91 -1.69
CA ASN A 93 3.00 11.76 -2.81
C ASN A 93 2.07 11.62 -4.02
N ILE A 94 1.63 10.40 -4.31
CA ILE A 94 0.66 10.09 -5.36
C ILE A 94 -0.71 10.67 -4.97
N GLU A 95 -1.18 10.49 -3.74
CA GLU A 95 -2.42 11.11 -3.25
C GLU A 95 -2.38 12.63 -3.26
N ALA A 96 -1.24 13.24 -2.88
CA ALA A 96 -1.04 14.67 -2.98
C ALA A 96 -1.09 15.15 -4.44
N TRP A 97 -0.47 14.41 -5.36
CA TRP A 97 -0.54 14.69 -6.79
C TRP A 97 -1.96 14.54 -7.34
N HIS A 98 -2.66 13.46 -7.02
CA HIS A 98 -4.07 13.26 -7.40
C HIS A 98 -4.97 14.36 -6.82
N ARG A 99 -4.73 14.82 -5.59
CA ARG A 99 -5.47 15.96 -5.00
C ARG A 99 -5.22 17.24 -5.78
N LYS A 100 -3.96 17.58 -6.08
CA LYS A 100 -3.62 18.74 -6.93
C LYS A 100 -4.31 18.66 -8.29
N LEU A 101 -4.26 17.48 -8.90
CA LEU A 101 -4.87 17.21 -10.20
C LEU A 101 -6.40 17.38 -10.15
N ASN A 102 -7.08 16.84 -9.13
CA ASN A 102 -8.51 17.05 -8.92
C ASN A 102 -8.86 18.53 -8.70
N CYS A 103 -8.06 19.25 -7.91
CA CYS A 103 -8.20 20.70 -7.73
C CYS A 103 -7.98 21.48 -9.03
N ALA A 104 -7.10 21.02 -9.93
CA ALA A 104 -6.90 21.62 -11.25
C ALA A 104 -8.07 21.33 -12.20
N PHE A 105 -8.67 20.14 -12.11
CA PHE A 105 -9.81 19.74 -12.92
C PHE A 105 -11.11 20.45 -12.57
N GLN A 106 -11.39 20.71 -11.28
CA GLN A 106 -12.60 21.40 -10.79
C GLN A 106 -13.94 20.86 -11.35
N CYS A 107 -13.94 19.66 -11.93
CA CYS A 107 -15.11 19.03 -12.52
C CYS A 107 -14.99 17.51 -12.43
N THR A 108 -16.11 16.82 -12.24
CA THR A 108 -16.14 15.36 -12.10
C THR A 108 -15.93 14.62 -13.42
N HIS A 109 -16.36 15.22 -14.54
CA HIS A 109 -16.31 14.61 -15.88
C HIS A 109 -15.84 15.61 -16.95
N PRO A 110 -14.53 15.89 -17.04
CA PRO A 110 -14.00 16.74 -18.11
C PRO A 110 -14.16 16.07 -19.48
N THR A 111 -14.36 16.87 -20.53
CA THR A 111 -14.21 16.37 -21.91
C THR A 111 -12.77 15.95 -22.14
N LEU A 112 -12.54 14.99 -23.06
CA LEU A 112 -11.19 14.50 -23.38
C LEU A 112 -10.20 15.65 -23.69
N TRP A 113 -10.65 16.66 -24.43
CA TRP A 113 -9.82 17.81 -24.77
C TRP A 113 -9.46 18.67 -23.55
N THR A 114 -10.44 18.94 -22.69
CA THR A 114 -10.20 19.64 -21.42
C THR A 114 -9.26 18.85 -20.51
N PHE A 115 -9.41 17.52 -20.52
CA PHE A 115 -8.54 16.59 -19.81
C PHE A 115 -7.08 16.72 -20.26
N ILE A 116 -6.83 16.57 -21.56
CA ILE A 116 -5.49 16.65 -22.15
C ILE A 116 -4.85 18.02 -21.89
N ASN A 117 -5.58 19.12 -22.11
CA ASN A 117 -5.02 20.47 -21.92
C ASN A 117 -4.60 20.73 -20.48
N LYS A 118 -5.38 20.25 -19.50
CA LYS A 118 -5.02 20.39 -18.08
C LYS A 118 -3.84 19.50 -17.70
N LEU A 119 -3.73 18.29 -18.26
CA LEU A 119 -2.54 17.45 -18.07
C LEU A 119 -1.27 18.12 -18.60
N ILE A 120 -1.32 18.68 -19.82
CA ILE A 120 -0.18 19.41 -20.39
C ILE A 120 0.22 20.59 -19.49
N LYS A 121 -0.76 21.32 -18.95
CA LYS A 121 -0.50 22.43 -18.03
C LYS A 121 0.15 21.98 -16.74
N GLU A 122 -0.33 20.89 -16.14
CA GLU A 122 0.27 20.33 -14.92
C GLU A 122 1.70 19.82 -15.16
N GLU A 123 1.97 19.18 -16.28
CA GLU A 123 3.33 18.75 -16.66
C GLU A 123 4.28 19.96 -16.76
N ASN A 124 3.84 21.03 -17.40
CA ASN A 124 4.64 22.26 -17.51
C ASN A 124 4.92 22.90 -16.14
N ASN A 125 3.96 22.86 -15.22
CA ASN A 125 4.14 23.33 -13.84
C ASN A 125 5.18 22.48 -13.10
N ILE A 126 5.08 21.15 -13.18
CA ILE A 126 6.02 20.22 -12.57
C ILE A 126 7.42 20.42 -13.13
N HIS A 127 7.56 20.54 -14.46
CA HIS A 127 8.84 20.76 -15.10
C HIS A 127 9.50 22.07 -14.64
N SER A 128 8.70 23.13 -14.48
CA SER A 128 9.16 24.41 -13.92
C SER A 128 9.62 24.28 -12.47
N ASP A 129 8.86 23.55 -11.64
CA ASP A 129 9.23 23.28 -10.24
C ASP A 129 10.54 22.48 -10.14
N VAL A 130 10.74 21.48 -11.00
CA VAL A 130 11.97 20.68 -11.06
C VAL A 130 13.17 21.55 -11.45
N ILE A 131 13.05 22.39 -12.49
CA ILE A 131 14.12 23.31 -12.89
C ILE A 131 14.47 24.27 -11.75
N ASN A 132 13.47 24.83 -11.08
CA ASN A 132 13.68 25.71 -9.93
C ASN A 132 14.41 24.99 -8.79
N ALA A 133 13.99 23.77 -8.47
CA ALA A 133 14.63 22.94 -7.43
C ALA A 133 16.09 22.61 -7.79
N MET A 134 16.36 22.20 -9.03
CA MET A 134 17.73 21.96 -9.54
C MET A 134 18.61 23.22 -9.48
N SER A 135 17.99 24.40 -9.63
CA SER A 135 18.66 25.70 -9.54
C SER A 135 18.80 26.21 -8.10
N GLY A 136 18.46 25.39 -7.09
CA GLY A 136 18.55 25.75 -5.67
C GLY A 136 17.46 26.70 -5.18
N ARG A 137 16.43 27.00 -5.99
CA ARG A 137 15.28 27.80 -5.57
C ARG A 137 14.28 26.89 -4.86
N LEU A 138 13.97 27.23 -3.61
CA LEU A 138 12.98 26.49 -2.84
C LEU A 138 11.58 26.70 -3.42
N PRO A 139 10.72 25.65 -3.46
CA PRO A 139 9.34 25.81 -3.86
C PRO A 139 8.62 26.80 -2.93
N PRO A 140 7.63 27.55 -3.45
CA PRO A 140 6.89 28.51 -2.64
C PRO A 140 6.26 27.81 -1.44
N LYS A 141 6.46 28.39 -0.24
CA LYS A 141 5.97 27.86 1.03
C LYS A 141 4.44 27.67 0.93
N GLN A 142 3.94 26.46 1.15
CA GLN A 142 2.49 26.22 1.17
C GLN A 142 1.87 27.09 2.27
N ARG A 143 0.90 27.93 1.89
CA ARG A 143 0.14 28.75 2.82
C ARG A 143 -0.81 27.81 3.56
N ASN A 144 -0.53 27.53 4.83
CA ASN A 144 -1.54 26.94 5.72
C ASN A 144 -2.61 28.01 5.91
N GLU A 145 -3.65 28.01 5.08
CA GLU A 145 -4.87 28.75 5.38
C GLU A 145 -5.54 28.04 6.55
N SER A 146 -5.26 28.52 7.76
CA SER A 146 -6.07 28.25 8.93
C SER A 146 -7.48 28.75 8.63
N LEU A 147 -8.39 27.80 8.38
CA LEU A 147 -9.83 28.04 8.39
C LEU A 147 -10.17 28.58 9.79
N ASN A 148 -10.40 29.89 9.87
CA ASN A 148 -11.09 30.56 10.96
C ASN A 148 -12.54 30.81 10.52
#